data_AF-A0A0A0SK31-F1
#
_entry.id   AF-A0A0A0SK31-F1
#
_cell.length_a   1.000
_cell.length_b   1.000
_cell.length_c   1.000
_cell.angle_alpha   90.00
_cell.angle_beta   90.00
_cell.angle_gamma   90.00
#
_symmetry.space_group_name_H-M   'P 1'
#
loop_
_entity.id
_entity.type
_entity.pdbx_description
1 polymer ?
#
loop_
_entity_poly.entity_id
_entity_poly.type
_entity_poly.pdbx_seq_one_letter_code
_entity_poly.pdbx_strand_id
1 'polypeptide(L)' 'MKAKRGDKPLREFAARYALSKDTVARIESQDQNVTIDMLEHMCKVFRCDVGDLFPPVDVSSADGE' A
#
# COMPACT_ATOMS: atom_id res chain seq x y z
N MET A 1 -1.18 2.52 0.86
CA MET A 1 -1.93 1.61 -0.05
C MET A 1 -3.43 1.94 -0.11
N LYS A 2 -4.18 1.84 1.00
CA LYS A 2 -5.62 2.18 1.06
C LYS A 2 -5.94 3.61 0.58
N ALA A 3 -5.13 4.59 0.98
CA ALA A 3 -5.25 5.98 0.51
C ALA A 3 -5.12 6.11 -1.01
N LYS A 4 -4.27 5.29 -1.65
CA LYS A 4 -4.04 5.29 -3.10
C LYS A 4 -5.17 4.59 -3.87
N ARG A 5 -5.83 3.60 -3.26
CA ARG A 5 -7.05 2.99 -3.80
C ARG A 5 -8.25 3.93 -3.72
N GLY A 6 -8.37 4.66 -2.61
CA GLY A 6 -9.54 5.48 -2.32
C GLY A 6 -10.81 4.61 -2.30
N ASP A 7 -11.85 5.07 -2.98
CA ASP A 7 -13.15 4.39 -3.02
C ASP A 7 -13.25 3.28 -4.07
N LYS A 8 -12.18 3.04 -4.83
CA LYS A 8 -12.23 2.05 -5.91
C LYS A 8 -12.41 0.63 -5.36
N PRO A 9 -13.25 -0.20 -6.00
CA PRO A 9 -13.37 -1.61 -5.62
C PRO A 9 -12.03 -2.32 -5.68
N LEU A 10 -11.75 -3.20 -4.71
CA LEU A 10 -10.52 -4.00 -4.64
C LEU A 10 -10.19 -4.69 -5.97
N ARG A 11 -11.20 -5.27 -6.64
CA ARG A 11 -11.04 -5.98 -7.91
C ARG A 11 -10.58 -5.05 -9.04
N GLU A 12 -11.15 -3.85 -9.11
CA GLU A 12 -10.79 -2.86 -10.12
C GLU A 12 -9.36 -2.35 -9.89
N PHE A 13 -9.03 -2.04 -8.64
CA PHE A 13 -7.69 -1.62 -8.26
C PHE A 13 -6.65 -2.71 -8.55
N ALA A 14 -6.93 -3.96 -8.14
CA ALA A 14 -6.06 -5.10 -8.40
C ALA A 14 -5.83 -5.31 -9.91
N ALA A 15 -6.89 -5.26 -10.72
CA ALA A 15 -6.80 -5.39 -12.17
C ALA A 15 -5.97 -4.28 -12.82
N ARG A 16 -6.16 -3.02 -12.39
CA ARG A 16 -5.41 -1.86 -12.90
C ARG A 16 -3.90 -2.02 -12.71
N TYR A 17 -3.50 -2.76 -11.69
CA TYR A 17 -2.11 -2.92 -11.28
C TYR A 17 -1.62 -4.36 -11.41
N ALA A 18 -2.32 -5.23 -12.14
CA ALA A 18 -1.92 -6.64 -12.32
C ALA A 18 -1.61 -7.39 -11.00
N LEU A 19 -2.32 -7.05 -9.92
CA LEU A 19 -2.26 -7.74 -8.63
C LEU A 19 -3.48 -8.63 -8.45
N SER A 20 -3.39 -9.61 -7.56
CA SER A 20 -4.55 -10.39 -7.12
C SER A 20 -5.38 -9.63 -6.07
N LYS A 21 -6.70 -9.83 -6.05
CA LYS A 21 -7.59 -9.24 -5.04
C LYS A 21 -7.13 -9.59 -3.61
N ASP A 22 -6.76 -10.85 -3.39
CA ASP A 22 -6.27 -11.35 -2.10
C ASP A 22 -5.02 -10.61 -1.64
N THR A 23 -4.08 -10.40 -2.57
CA THR A 23 -2.86 -9.63 -2.36
C THR A 23 -3.17 -8.20 -1.92
N VAL A 24 -4.07 -7.50 -2.61
CA VAL A 24 -4.46 -6.14 -2.22
C VAL A 24 -5.15 -6.13 -0.84
N ALA A 25 -6.05 -7.09 -0.58
CA ALA A 25 -6.76 -7.17 0.68
C ALA A 25 -5.83 -7.41 1.87
N ARG A 26 -4.87 -8.34 1.77
CA ARG A 26 -3.89 -8.64 2.82
C ARG A 26 -2.99 -7.45 3.16
N ILE A 27 -2.59 -6.70 2.13
CA ILE A 27 -1.76 -5.50 2.32
C ILE A 27 -2.56 -4.40 3.02
N GLU A 28 -3.83 -4.21 2.64
CA GLU A 28 -4.68 -3.21 3.26
C GLU A 28 -5.11 -3.56 4.69
N SER A 29 -5.24 -4.86 5.00
CA SER A 29 -5.56 -5.32 6.35
C SER A 29 -4.37 -5.31 7.30
N GLN A 30 -3.16 -5.04 6.81
CA GLN A 30 -1.91 -5.13 7.59
C GLN A 30 -1.73 -6.52 8.25
N ASP A 31 -2.37 -7.55 7.69
CA ASP A 31 -2.44 -8.89 8.27
C ASP A 31 -1.15 -9.69 8.07
N GLN A 32 -0.34 -9.30 7.08
CA GLN A 32 1.00 -9.85 6.85
C GLN A 32 2.03 -8.76 6.56
N ASN A 33 3.25 -8.99 7.04
CA ASN A 33 4.42 -8.27 6.59
C ASN A 33 4.63 -8.52 5.09
N VAL A 34 4.93 -7.47 4.33
CA VAL A 34 5.33 -7.56 2.93
C VAL A 34 6.85 -7.68 2.84
N THR A 35 7.35 -8.46 1.89
CA THR A 35 8.79 -8.53 1.61
C THR A 35 9.28 -7.29 0.87
N ILE A 36 10.59 -7.05 0.88
CA ILE A 36 11.21 -5.97 0.09
C ILE A 36 10.92 -6.16 -1.40
N ASP A 37 11.05 -7.37 -1.94
CA ASP A 37 10.70 -7.66 -3.34
C ASP A 37 9.28 -7.25 -3.70
N MET A 38 8.35 -7.47 -2.77
CA MET A 38 6.95 -7.11 -2.95
C MET A 38 6.75 -5.59 -2.92
N LEU A 39 7.45 -4.88 -2.02
CA LEU A 39 7.47 -3.42 -2.02
C LEU A 39 8.04 -2.86 -3.33
N GLU A 40 9.17 -3.38 -3.80
CA GLU A 40 9.79 -2.97 -5.06
C GLU A 40 8.86 -3.23 -6.27
N HIS A 41 8.21 -4.39 -6.29
CA HIS A 41 7.23 -4.73 -7.31
C HIS A 41 6.07 -3.72 -7.31
N MET A 42 5.55 -3.38 -6.13
CA MET A 42 4.48 -2.40 -5.97
C MET A 42 4.91 -1.01 -6.42
N CYS A 43 6.12 -0.55 -6.07
CA CYS A 43 6.65 0.73 -6.55
C CYS A 43 6.72 0.79 -8.07
N LYS A 44 7.22 -0.28 -8.72
CA LYS A 44 7.31 -0.39 -10.20
C LYS A 44 5.92 -0.34 -10.86
N VAL A 45 4.97 -1.11 -10.34
CA VAL A 45 3.63 -1.23 -10.89
C VAL A 45 2.80 0.04 -10.66
N PHE A 46 2.90 0.63 -9.47
CA PHE A 46 2.14 1.82 -9.09
C PHE A 46 2.80 3.12 -9.54
N ARG A 47 4.00 3.04 -10.13
CA ARG A 47 4.84 4.17 -10.52
C ARG A 47 4.95 5.21 -9.40
N CYS A 48 5.37 4.76 -8.23
CA CYS A 48 5.58 5.62 -7.06
C CYS A 48 6.83 5.23 -6.30
N ASP A 49 7.26 6.12 -5.40
CA ASP A 49 8.32 5.82 -4.46
C ASP A 49 7.80 4.93 -3.32
N VAL A 50 8.72 4.29 -2.60
CA VAL A 50 8.38 3.47 -1.42
C VAL A 50 7.72 4.32 -0.33
N GLY A 51 8.10 5.60 -0.19
CA GLY A 51 7.47 6.53 0.75
C GLY A 51 5.99 6.77 0.46
N ASP A 52 5.59 6.77 -0.81
CA ASP A 52 4.19 6.99 -1.23
C ASP A 52 3.26 5.81 -0.90
N LEU A 53 3.83 4.65 -0.51
CA LEU A 53 3.05 3.49 -0.11
C LEU A 53 2.51 3.63 1.32
N PHE A 54 3.15 4.44 2.15
CA PHE A 54 2.83 4.64 3.56
C PHE A 54 2.01 5.92 3.75
N PRO A 55 1.14 5.96 4.78
CA PRO A 55 0.50 7.20 5.16
C PRO A 55 1.55 8.24 5.58
N PRO A 56 1.27 9.55 5.44
CA PRO A 56 2.14 10.57 6.00
C PRO A 56 2.29 10.33 7.50
N VAL A 57 3.52 10.44 8.00
CA VAL A 57 3.79 10.36 9.42
C VAL A 57 3.23 11.64 10.06
N ASP A 58 2.23 11.50 10.91
CA ASP A 58 1.72 12.62 11.71
C ASP A 58 2.79 12.95 12.77
N VAL A 59 3.66 13.91 12.45
CA VAL A 59 4.71 14.41 13.36
C VAL A 59 4.15 15.28 14.51
N SER A 60 2.83 15.37 14.64
CA SER A 60 2.14 16.13 15.70
C SER A 60 2.13 15.42 17.06
N SER A 61 2.53 14.14 17.12
CA SER A 61 2.69 13.38 18.36
C SER A 61 4.11 12.81 18.43
N ALA A 62 5.11 13.69 18.36
CA ALA A 62 6.36 13.43 19.05
C ALA A 62 6.09 13.61 20.55
N ASP A 63 5.39 12.64 21.15
CA ASP A 63 5.46 12.43 22.59
C ASP A 63 6.91 12.04 22.87
N GLY A 64 7.64 12.98 23.45
CA GLY A 64 8.84 12.66 24.18
C GLY A 64 8.44 11.84 25.40
N GLU A 65 8.94 10.62 25.47
CA GLU A 65 9.43 10.00 26.71
C GLU A 65 10.50 8.96 26.39
#